data_AF-A0A842TV80-F1
#
_entry.id   AF-A0A842TV80-F1
#
_cell.length_a   1.000
_cell.length_b   1.000
_cell.length_c   1.000
_cell.angle_alpha   90.00
_cell.angle_beta   90.00
_cell.angle_gamma   90.00
#
_symmetry.space_group_name_H-M   'P 1'
#
loop_
_entity.id
_entity.type
_entity.pdbx_description
1 polymer ?
#
loop_
_entity_poly.entity_id
_entity_poly.type
_entity_poly.pdbx_seq_one_letter_code
_entity_poly.pdbx_strand_id
1 'polypeptide(L)'
;MSASDILKENDFKEEVWEEKKDQFLPTGYPAPLKRYKVVWEAFNMNMEEAYFWTLNHTQDLGYHKIDKTEDIFSASENSAFFGVSQQRIGLQQDKVSQYLATIGKMTKELFQLVRELRIIDERMQYYRESMGYDKDGNYTGEFKESSEITLKGIYIDMVQGGSKNPASIYGMAREVGFTSLPDLFFSTHPKDSGEVEKVVESQRGGFNKKVRVVLIRHLKSYLVWKENTFKELKTRRTFTLRYLRQHFDIIKMYMQWVRPYLKHIKRLTMDEDKMLEPQLISAFEGSMLEVEFLAYKFPVDQKTTKTNKKVYACILANFLYTTRPSMSFQQEGYQRGPIHVGKVEATFRAYAWDDDTIKRYKKMKEQQDLEMMKSISDSVKAAMDALGDEFESYLEEAGEVIEKEEEAKKEEKKEPGFMERLRAEFIGPKKEKKPKEKKPSKADEAKKKSEQGKASKAAKMDLFLTFKNFKKAHGMVMW
;
A
#
# COMPACT_ATOMS: atom_id res chain seq x y z
N MET A 1 12.16 14.15 -12.01
CA MET A 1 12.47 15.41 -11.26
C MET A 1 13.99 15.54 -11.17
N SER A 2 14.55 16.74 -11.34
CA SER A 2 16.01 16.94 -11.19
C SER A 2 16.45 16.70 -9.74
N ALA A 3 17.65 16.15 -9.53
CA ALA A 3 18.23 15.96 -8.19
C ALA A 3 18.23 17.25 -7.36
N SER A 4 18.42 18.40 -8.01
CA SER A 4 18.40 19.72 -7.38
C SER A 4 17.02 20.14 -6.87
N ASP A 5 15.94 19.70 -7.52
CA ASP A 5 14.56 20.01 -7.10
C ASP A 5 14.16 19.20 -5.87
N ILE A 6 14.56 17.93 -5.85
CA ILE A 6 14.32 17.00 -4.75
C ILE A 6 15.07 17.43 -3.48
N LEU A 7 16.29 17.97 -3.62
CA LEU A 7 17.05 18.52 -2.50
C LEU A 7 16.37 19.77 -1.91
N LYS A 8 15.83 20.65 -2.76
CA LYS A 8 15.11 21.85 -2.32
C LYS A 8 13.82 21.50 -1.60
N GLU A 9 13.09 20.50 -2.06
CA GLU A 9 11.86 20.02 -1.41
C GLU A 9 12.13 19.43 -0.01
N ASN A 10 13.35 18.92 0.23
CA ASN A 10 13.76 18.32 1.50
C ASN A 10 14.62 19.26 2.39
N ASP A 11 14.61 20.57 2.14
CA ASP A 11 15.36 21.61 2.88
C ASP A 11 16.89 21.44 2.88
N PHE A 12 17.47 20.79 1.86
CA PHE A 12 18.92 20.66 1.72
C PHE A 12 19.49 21.76 0.81
N LYS A 13 20.56 22.41 1.28
CA LYS A 13 21.40 23.24 0.41
C LYS A 13 22.26 22.33 -0.46
N GLU A 14 22.20 22.51 -1.77
CA GLU A 14 22.96 21.72 -2.74
C GLU A 14 24.47 22.05 -2.70
N GLU A 15 25.29 21.01 -2.85
CA GLU A 15 26.73 21.11 -3.03
C GLU A 15 27.06 21.57 -4.46
N VAL A 16 27.93 22.57 -4.58
CA VAL A 16 28.56 22.98 -5.83
C VAL A 16 30.05 22.68 -5.74
N TRP A 17 30.60 21.97 -6.71
CA TRP A 17 31.99 21.54 -6.69
C TRP A 17 32.66 21.58 -8.07
N GLU A 18 33.98 21.76 -8.07
CA GLU A 18 34.80 21.68 -9.27
C GLU A 18 35.02 20.21 -9.67
N GLU A 19 34.22 19.72 -10.62
CA GLU A 19 34.30 18.33 -11.07
C GLU A 19 35.38 18.11 -12.14
N LYS A 20 35.59 19.13 -12.96
CA LYS A 20 36.69 19.25 -13.92
C LYS A 20 37.33 20.62 -13.74
N LYS A 21 38.59 20.75 -14.20
CA LYS A 21 39.36 21.99 -14.10
C LYS A 21 38.51 23.20 -14.52
N ASP A 22 38.34 24.15 -13.59
CA ASP A 22 37.61 25.41 -13.71
C ASP A 22 36.09 25.27 -13.96
N GLN A 23 35.49 24.09 -13.73
CA GLN A 23 34.06 23.83 -13.95
C GLN A 23 33.34 23.46 -12.66
N PHE A 24 32.60 24.42 -12.11
CA PHE A 24 31.79 24.25 -10.91
C PHE A 24 30.38 23.80 -11.28
N LEU A 25 30.01 22.58 -10.89
CA LEU A 25 28.72 21.98 -11.17
C LEU A 25 28.00 21.62 -9.87
N PRO A 26 26.65 21.68 -9.84
CA PRO A 26 25.86 21.11 -8.76
C PRO A 26 26.03 19.59 -8.75
N THR A 27 26.28 19.00 -7.59
CA THR A 27 26.63 17.57 -7.49
C THR A 27 25.43 16.66 -7.21
N GLY A 28 24.23 17.23 -6.98
CA GLY A 28 23.05 16.45 -6.57
C GLY A 28 23.11 15.93 -5.13
N TYR A 29 24.08 16.37 -4.32
CA TYR A 29 24.21 16.03 -2.90
C TYR A 29 24.01 17.25 -1.99
N PRO A 30 23.64 17.05 -0.71
CA PRO A 30 23.67 18.12 0.29
C PRO A 30 25.08 18.70 0.46
N ALA A 31 25.18 19.99 0.76
CA ALA A 31 26.45 20.69 0.97
C ALA A 31 27.27 20.04 2.12
N PRO A 32 28.43 19.43 1.84
CA PRO A 32 29.21 18.73 2.86
C PRO A 32 30.08 19.70 3.68
N LEU A 33 30.43 19.28 4.89
CA LEU A 33 31.39 19.99 5.73
C LEU A 33 32.81 19.92 5.18
N LYS A 34 33.14 18.77 4.58
CA LYS A 34 34.38 18.48 3.88
C LYS A 34 34.13 17.33 2.91
N ARG A 35 34.80 17.38 1.76
CA ARG A 35 34.79 16.34 0.75
C ARG A 35 36.21 15.94 0.36
N TYR A 36 36.40 14.66 0.10
CA TYR A 36 37.59 14.12 -0.55
C TYR A 36 37.18 13.22 -1.70
N LYS A 37 37.90 13.29 -2.82
CA LYS A 37 37.72 12.41 -3.98
C LYS A 37 39.02 11.64 -4.21
N VAL A 38 38.92 10.34 -4.40
CA VAL A 38 40.01 9.45 -4.82
C VAL A 38 39.59 8.81 -6.13
N VAL A 39 40.49 8.82 -7.11
CA VAL A 39 40.34 8.07 -8.35
C VAL A 39 41.45 7.03 -8.37
N TRP A 40 41.06 5.77 -8.48
CA TRP A 40 41.97 4.64 -8.51
C TRP A 40 41.65 3.77 -9.71
N GLU A 41 42.65 3.45 -10.52
CA GLU A 41 42.51 2.58 -11.70
C GLU A 41 43.65 1.57 -11.68
N ALA A 42 43.31 0.29 -11.75
CA ALA A 42 44.29 -0.80 -11.80
C ALA A 42 43.71 -2.01 -12.56
N PHE A 43 44.60 -2.75 -13.24
CA PHE A 43 44.22 -3.78 -14.21
C PHE A 43 43.39 -4.94 -13.64
N ASN A 44 43.55 -5.27 -12.35
CA ASN A 44 42.84 -6.37 -11.68
C ASN A 44 42.05 -5.90 -10.44
N MET A 45 41.69 -4.62 -10.39
CA MET A 45 41.02 -4.09 -9.21
C MET A 45 39.56 -4.54 -9.15
N ASN A 46 39.17 -5.12 -8.02
CA ASN A 46 37.77 -5.37 -7.69
C ASN A 46 37.25 -4.22 -6.80
N MET A 47 36.06 -3.72 -7.09
CA MET A 47 35.41 -2.67 -6.29
C MET A 47 35.24 -3.08 -4.82
N GLU A 48 35.05 -4.39 -4.58
CA GLU A 48 34.91 -4.96 -3.24
C GLU A 48 36.05 -4.56 -2.31
N GLU A 49 37.29 -4.51 -2.81
CA GLU A 49 38.45 -4.10 -2.00
C GLU A 49 38.29 -2.68 -1.48
N ALA A 50 38.01 -1.72 -2.37
CA ALA A 50 37.84 -0.31 -2.00
C ALA A 50 36.63 -0.10 -1.07
N TYR A 51 35.53 -0.81 -1.33
CA TYR A 51 34.30 -0.71 -0.54
C TYR A 51 34.48 -1.31 0.87
N PHE A 52 34.89 -2.58 0.97
CA PHE A 52 35.02 -3.26 2.25
C PHE A 52 36.16 -2.70 3.09
N TRP A 53 37.27 -2.25 2.47
CA TRP A 53 38.33 -1.56 3.20
C TRP A 53 37.78 -0.30 3.88
N THR A 54 37.03 0.52 3.14
CA THR A 54 36.46 1.75 3.70
C THR A 54 35.40 1.44 4.76
N LEU A 55 34.54 0.46 4.50
CA LEU A 55 33.50 0.03 5.44
C LEU A 55 34.12 -0.41 6.77
N ASN A 56 35.07 -1.35 6.73
CA ASN A 56 35.76 -1.85 7.92
C ASN A 56 36.50 -0.72 8.64
N HIS A 57 37.20 0.15 7.91
CA HIS A 57 37.89 1.27 8.52
C HIS A 57 36.93 2.24 9.21
N THR A 58 35.76 2.52 8.62
CA THR A 58 34.75 3.34 9.29
C THR A 58 34.16 2.67 10.52
N GLN A 59 33.99 1.34 10.52
CA GLN A 59 33.59 0.59 11.71
C GLN A 59 34.65 0.66 12.81
N ASP A 60 35.93 0.52 12.48
CA ASP A 60 37.05 0.64 13.42
C ASP A 60 37.14 2.05 14.04
N LEU A 61 36.74 3.08 13.30
CA LEU A 61 36.60 4.44 13.81
C LEU A 61 35.39 4.62 14.77
N GLY A 62 34.61 3.57 15.02
CA GLY A 62 33.49 3.56 15.96
C GLY A 62 32.12 3.92 15.35
N TYR A 63 31.98 3.85 14.03
CA TYR A 63 30.68 4.00 13.36
C TYR A 63 29.89 2.69 13.43
N HIS A 64 28.96 2.61 14.38
CA HIS A 64 28.15 1.42 14.63
C HIS A 64 26.87 1.35 13.80
N LYS A 65 26.33 2.50 13.34
CA LYS A 65 25.17 2.55 12.46
C LYS A 65 25.62 2.87 11.05
N ILE A 66 25.43 1.91 10.15
CA ILE A 66 25.79 2.02 8.75
C ILE A 66 24.60 1.57 7.94
N ASP A 67 24.05 2.49 7.14
CA ASP A 67 22.92 2.25 6.28
C ASP A 67 23.40 2.33 4.82
N LYS A 68 23.14 1.27 4.04
CA LYS A 68 23.36 1.30 2.59
C LYS A 68 22.26 2.14 1.95
N THR A 69 22.63 3.20 1.24
CA THR A 69 21.68 4.15 0.65
C THR A 69 21.49 3.92 -0.85
N GLU A 70 22.55 3.55 -1.58
CA GLU A 70 22.50 3.25 -3.01
C GLU A 70 23.23 1.96 -3.35
N ASP A 71 22.69 1.23 -4.33
CA ASP A 71 23.19 -0.04 -4.83
C ASP A 71 22.72 -0.24 -6.27
N ILE A 72 23.29 0.55 -7.19
CA ILE A 72 22.85 0.60 -8.58
C ILE A 72 23.87 -0.15 -9.43
N PHE A 73 23.38 -1.08 -10.24
CA PHE A 73 24.17 -1.76 -11.25
C PHE A 73 23.60 -1.45 -12.62
N SER A 74 24.44 -0.88 -13.49
CA SER A 74 24.12 -0.59 -14.88
C SER A 74 25.11 -1.33 -15.77
N ALA A 75 24.64 -1.88 -16.88
CA ALA A 75 25.50 -2.53 -17.85
C ALA A 75 25.10 -2.11 -19.26
N SER A 76 26.05 -2.12 -20.18
CA SER A 76 25.80 -1.81 -21.58
C SER A 76 24.88 -2.86 -22.20
N GLU A 77 24.03 -2.45 -23.15
CA GLU A 77 23.00 -3.30 -23.75
C GLU A 77 23.55 -4.59 -24.39
N ASN A 78 24.73 -4.51 -25.01
CA ASN A 78 25.36 -5.68 -25.63
C ASN A 78 26.21 -6.52 -24.65
N SER A 79 26.29 -6.13 -23.38
CA SER A 79 27.03 -6.93 -22.39
C SER A 79 26.29 -8.21 -22.01
N ALA A 80 27.05 -9.25 -21.68
CA ALA A 80 26.52 -10.47 -21.07
C ALA A 80 25.83 -10.17 -19.72
N PHE A 81 26.30 -9.16 -18.99
CA PHE A 81 25.68 -8.70 -17.74
C PHE A 81 24.26 -8.16 -17.96
N PHE A 82 24.04 -7.40 -19.04
CA PHE A 82 22.72 -6.91 -19.41
C PHE A 82 21.77 -8.06 -19.75
N GLY A 83 22.21 -9.02 -20.59
CA GLY A 83 21.39 -10.17 -20.96
C GLY A 83 20.89 -11.00 -19.77
N VAL A 84 21.78 -11.32 -18.82
CA VAL A 84 21.41 -12.06 -17.60
C VAL A 84 20.51 -11.24 -16.69
N SER A 85 20.74 -9.94 -16.57
CA SER A 85 19.92 -9.04 -15.76
C SER A 85 18.51 -8.92 -16.34
N GLN A 86 18.38 -8.72 -17.65
CA GLN A 86 17.10 -8.68 -18.36
C GLN A 86 16.34 -9.99 -18.25
N GLN A 87 17.01 -11.14 -18.34
CA GLN A 87 16.36 -12.43 -18.13
C GLN A 87 15.77 -12.54 -16.71
N ARG A 88 16.50 -12.11 -15.69
CA ARG A 88 16.02 -12.10 -14.29
C ARG A 88 14.86 -11.12 -14.09
N ILE A 89 14.94 -9.93 -14.69
CA ILE A 89 13.87 -8.93 -14.67
C ILE A 89 12.62 -9.50 -15.35
N GLY A 90 12.75 -10.07 -16.55
CA GLY A 90 11.65 -10.69 -17.30
C GLY A 90 10.94 -11.76 -16.48
N LEU A 91 11.69 -12.68 -15.86
CA LEU A 91 11.10 -13.71 -14.98
C LEU A 91 10.30 -13.11 -13.80
N GLN A 92 10.75 -12.00 -13.23
CA GLN A 92 10.03 -11.33 -12.15
C GLN A 92 8.82 -10.54 -12.67
N GLN A 93 8.95 -9.87 -13.82
CA GLN A 93 7.86 -9.16 -14.49
C GLN A 93 6.74 -10.12 -14.89
N ASP A 94 7.07 -11.32 -15.37
CA ASP A 94 6.10 -12.37 -15.67
C ASP A 94 5.33 -12.78 -14.41
N LYS A 95 6.03 -12.93 -13.28
CA LYS A 95 5.39 -13.26 -11.99
C LYS A 95 4.49 -12.15 -11.48
N VAL A 96 4.94 -10.90 -11.56
CA VAL A 96 4.12 -9.74 -11.21
C VAL A 96 2.88 -9.66 -12.10
N SER A 97 3.03 -9.85 -13.41
CA SER A 97 1.92 -9.84 -14.36
C SER A 97 0.91 -10.96 -14.07
N GLN A 98 1.38 -12.16 -13.73
CA GLN A 98 0.54 -13.27 -13.29
C GLN A 98 -0.26 -12.90 -12.04
N TYR A 99 0.40 -12.35 -11.01
CA TYR A 99 -0.28 -11.96 -9.77
C TYR A 99 -1.29 -10.82 -10.00
N LEU A 100 -0.93 -9.79 -10.77
CA LEU A 100 -1.84 -8.69 -11.11
C LEU A 100 -3.05 -9.16 -11.91
N ALA A 101 -2.87 -10.10 -12.84
CA ALA A 101 -3.98 -10.70 -13.58
C ALA A 101 -4.91 -11.49 -12.64
N THR A 102 -4.36 -12.26 -11.70
CA THR A 102 -5.14 -12.96 -10.67
C THR A 102 -5.88 -11.97 -9.77
N ILE A 103 -5.20 -10.92 -9.28
CA ILE A 103 -5.83 -9.86 -8.46
C ILE A 103 -6.99 -9.24 -9.24
N GLY A 104 -6.78 -8.82 -10.49
CA GLY A 104 -7.83 -8.20 -11.31
C GLY A 104 -9.04 -9.12 -11.53
N LYS A 105 -8.81 -10.43 -11.73
CA LYS A 105 -9.89 -11.42 -11.82
C LYS A 105 -10.67 -11.52 -10.50
N MET A 106 -9.97 -11.66 -9.37
CA MET A 106 -10.59 -11.76 -8.04
C MET A 106 -11.34 -10.48 -7.66
N THR A 107 -10.81 -9.30 -8.03
CA THR A 107 -11.49 -8.01 -7.85
C THR A 107 -12.81 -7.96 -8.62
N LYS A 108 -12.83 -8.46 -9.86
CA LYS A 108 -14.09 -8.56 -10.63
C LYS A 108 -15.09 -9.52 -9.98
N GLU A 109 -14.61 -10.63 -9.43
CA GLU A 109 -15.45 -11.59 -8.69
C GLU A 109 -16.00 -10.98 -7.40
N LEU A 110 -15.23 -10.14 -6.69
CA LEU A 110 -15.73 -9.38 -5.53
C LEU A 110 -16.93 -8.50 -5.89
N PHE A 111 -16.89 -7.76 -7.01
CA PHE A 111 -18.04 -6.97 -7.47
C PHE A 111 -19.29 -7.83 -7.69
N GLN A 112 -19.10 -9.04 -8.24
CA GLN A 112 -20.21 -9.97 -8.45
C GLN A 112 -20.80 -10.48 -7.12
N LEU A 113 -19.93 -10.78 -6.14
CA LEU A 113 -20.35 -11.24 -4.81
C LEU A 113 -21.06 -10.15 -4.01
N VAL A 114 -20.57 -8.91 -4.03
CA VAL A 114 -21.23 -7.77 -3.37
C VAL A 114 -22.61 -7.54 -3.98
N ARG A 115 -22.71 -7.58 -5.32
CA ARG A 115 -24.00 -7.48 -5.99
C ARG A 115 -24.95 -8.61 -5.63
N GLU A 116 -24.45 -9.85 -5.52
CA GLU A 116 -25.26 -10.99 -5.10
C GLU A 116 -25.75 -10.83 -3.66
N LEU A 117 -24.87 -10.41 -2.73
CA LEU A 117 -25.24 -10.13 -1.34
C LEU A 117 -26.32 -9.07 -1.23
N ARG A 118 -26.19 -7.98 -1.99
CA ARG A 118 -27.21 -6.93 -2.06
C ARG A 118 -28.56 -7.46 -2.53
N ILE A 119 -28.60 -8.28 -3.59
CA ILE A 119 -29.83 -8.90 -4.08
C ILE A 119 -30.42 -9.85 -3.03
N ILE A 120 -29.58 -10.59 -2.30
CA ILE A 120 -30.03 -11.48 -1.22
C ILE A 120 -30.61 -10.65 -0.07
N ASP A 121 -30.00 -9.53 0.29
CA ASP A 121 -30.48 -8.65 1.36
C ASP A 121 -31.78 -7.95 1.02
N GLU A 122 -31.88 -7.40 -0.20
CA GLU A 122 -33.14 -6.86 -0.75
C GLU A 122 -34.25 -7.92 -0.71
N ARG A 123 -33.94 -9.16 -1.12
CA ARG A 123 -34.90 -10.28 -1.06
C ARG A 123 -35.29 -10.62 0.37
N MET A 124 -34.31 -10.77 1.27
CA MET A 124 -34.55 -11.11 2.67
C MET A 124 -35.37 -10.04 3.39
N GLN A 125 -35.24 -8.76 3.00
CA GLN A 125 -36.04 -7.68 3.56
C GLN A 125 -37.55 -7.96 3.40
N TYR A 126 -37.99 -8.42 2.22
CA TYR A 126 -39.41 -8.75 2.02
C TYR A 126 -39.89 -9.86 2.97
N TYR A 127 -39.06 -10.88 3.24
CA TYR A 127 -39.37 -11.94 4.18
C TYR A 127 -39.43 -11.44 5.64
N ARG A 128 -38.47 -10.61 6.06
CA ARG A 128 -38.41 -10.05 7.42
C ARG A 128 -39.61 -9.13 7.70
N GLU A 129 -39.90 -8.21 6.78
CA GLU A 129 -41.02 -7.26 6.90
C GLU A 129 -42.39 -7.96 6.89
N SER A 130 -42.52 -9.03 6.10
CA SER A 130 -43.74 -9.84 6.08
C SER A 130 -43.92 -10.68 7.36
N MET A 131 -42.83 -10.99 8.06
CA MET A 131 -42.86 -11.71 9.34
C MET A 131 -42.90 -10.75 10.56
N GLY A 132 -42.82 -9.44 10.34
CA GLY A 132 -42.82 -8.43 11.41
C GLY A 132 -41.50 -8.31 12.16
N TYR A 133 -40.38 -8.64 11.50
CA TYR A 133 -39.03 -8.44 12.01
C TYR A 133 -38.37 -7.21 11.39
N ASP A 134 -37.63 -6.45 12.20
CA ASP A 134 -36.79 -5.34 11.74
C ASP A 134 -35.49 -5.84 11.09
N LYS A 135 -34.72 -4.92 10.50
CA LYS A 135 -33.40 -5.18 9.90
C LYS A 135 -32.45 -5.88 10.88
N ASP A 136 -32.54 -5.58 12.17
CA ASP A 136 -31.70 -6.15 13.23
C ASP A 136 -32.23 -7.48 13.79
N GLY A 137 -33.32 -8.02 13.24
CA GLY A 137 -33.93 -9.28 13.68
C GLY A 137 -34.81 -9.17 14.93
N ASN A 138 -35.08 -7.95 15.40
CA ASN A 138 -36.01 -7.69 16.50
C ASN A 138 -37.46 -7.77 16.00
N TYR A 139 -38.34 -8.39 16.78
CA TYR A 139 -39.77 -8.47 16.46
C TYR A 139 -40.42 -7.12 16.75
N THR A 140 -40.79 -6.38 15.70
CA THR A 140 -41.48 -5.08 15.81
C THR A 140 -43.00 -5.24 15.77
N GLY A 141 -43.50 -6.40 15.33
CA GLY A 141 -44.94 -6.66 15.20
C GLY A 141 -45.61 -5.88 14.06
N GLU A 142 -44.85 -5.08 13.31
CA GLU A 142 -45.33 -4.32 12.16
C GLU A 142 -45.34 -5.20 10.91
N PHE A 143 -46.52 -5.76 10.60
CA PHE A 143 -46.75 -6.53 9.39
C PHE A 143 -46.92 -5.57 8.19
N LYS A 144 -45.98 -5.62 7.23
CA LYS A 144 -46.12 -4.87 5.97
C LYS A 144 -46.83 -5.71 4.91
N GLU A 145 -48.09 -5.35 4.66
CA GLU A 145 -48.93 -6.00 3.66
C GLU A 145 -48.31 -5.96 2.24
N SER A 146 -47.63 -4.86 1.89
CA SER A 146 -46.92 -4.71 0.61
C SER A 146 -45.87 -5.79 0.36
N SER A 147 -45.12 -6.15 1.39
CA SER A 147 -44.00 -7.11 1.30
C SER A 147 -44.54 -8.53 1.19
N GLU A 148 -45.63 -8.84 1.88
CA GLU A 148 -46.34 -10.12 1.75
C GLU A 148 -47.03 -10.28 0.39
N ILE A 149 -47.64 -9.23 -0.16
CA ILE A 149 -48.18 -9.25 -1.53
C ILE A 149 -47.06 -9.50 -2.55
N THR A 150 -45.90 -8.88 -2.36
CA THR A 150 -44.72 -9.06 -3.24
C THR A 150 -44.22 -10.50 -3.21
N LEU A 151 -44.10 -11.11 -2.02
CA LEU A 151 -43.70 -12.52 -1.88
C LEU A 151 -44.70 -13.49 -2.49
N LYS A 152 -46.01 -13.23 -2.33
CA LYS A 152 -47.08 -14.00 -2.98
C LYS A 152 -47.01 -13.89 -4.50
N GLY A 153 -46.69 -12.72 -5.04
CA GLY A 153 -46.43 -12.51 -6.46
C GLY A 153 -45.25 -13.36 -6.95
N ILE A 154 -44.10 -13.28 -6.26
CA ILE A 154 -42.91 -14.09 -6.56
C ILE A 154 -43.22 -15.59 -6.54
N TYR A 155 -44.01 -16.05 -5.57
CA TYR A 155 -44.42 -17.45 -5.47
C TYR A 155 -45.28 -17.89 -6.68
N ILE A 156 -46.24 -17.08 -7.09
CA ILE A 156 -47.08 -17.41 -8.25
C ILE A 156 -46.23 -17.48 -9.53
N ASP A 157 -45.33 -16.53 -9.72
CA ASP A 157 -44.51 -16.46 -10.93
C ASP A 157 -43.43 -17.55 -10.98
N MET A 158 -42.67 -17.72 -9.90
CA MET A 158 -41.53 -18.66 -9.87
C MET A 158 -41.93 -20.11 -9.53
N VAL A 159 -42.90 -20.33 -8.64
CA VAL A 159 -43.23 -21.67 -8.14
C VAL A 159 -44.43 -22.26 -8.88
N GLN A 160 -45.46 -21.45 -9.16
CA GLN A 160 -46.65 -21.94 -9.86
C GLN A 160 -46.56 -21.83 -11.39
N GLY A 161 -45.55 -21.15 -11.93
CA GLY A 161 -45.37 -20.97 -13.38
C GLY A 161 -46.28 -19.90 -13.98
N GLY A 162 -46.74 -18.94 -13.16
CA GLY A 162 -47.57 -17.83 -13.57
C GLY A 162 -48.91 -18.27 -14.19
N SER A 163 -49.43 -17.50 -15.15
CA SER A 163 -50.72 -17.77 -15.80
C SER A 163 -50.72 -18.92 -16.82
N LYS A 164 -49.57 -19.54 -17.08
CA LYS A 164 -49.42 -20.61 -18.09
C LYS A 164 -49.76 -21.99 -17.55
N ASN A 165 -49.76 -22.17 -16.24
CA ASN A 165 -50.08 -23.43 -15.59
C ASN A 165 -51.57 -23.45 -15.19
N PRO A 166 -52.39 -24.37 -15.74
CA PRO A 166 -53.80 -24.55 -15.36
C PRO A 166 -54.05 -24.70 -13.85
N ALA A 167 -53.06 -25.21 -13.12
CA ALA A 167 -53.13 -25.43 -11.67
C ALA A 167 -52.65 -24.23 -10.83
N SER A 168 -52.18 -23.14 -11.44
CA SER A 168 -51.81 -21.92 -10.71
C SER A 168 -53.03 -21.11 -10.31
N ILE A 169 -52.86 -20.18 -9.38
CA ILE A 169 -53.95 -19.28 -8.93
C ILE A 169 -54.54 -18.47 -10.10
N TYR A 170 -53.70 -18.00 -11.03
CA TYR A 170 -54.15 -17.29 -12.24
C TYR A 170 -54.69 -18.23 -13.32
N GLY A 171 -54.14 -19.43 -13.47
CA GLY A 171 -54.64 -20.45 -14.40
C GLY A 171 -56.03 -20.94 -14.00
N MET A 172 -56.24 -21.23 -12.72
CA MET A 172 -57.54 -21.64 -12.17
C MET A 172 -58.60 -20.54 -12.23
N ALA A 173 -58.20 -19.28 -12.11
CA ALA A 173 -59.11 -18.15 -12.32
C ALA A 173 -59.59 -18.06 -13.77
N ARG A 174 -58.70 -18.35 -14.74
CA ARG A 174 -58.97 -18.25 -16.18
C ARG A 174 -59.69 -19.46 -16.76
N GLU A 175 -59.25 -20.68 -16.43
CA GLU A 175 -59.72 -21.91 -17.06
C GLU A 175 -60.85 -22.59 -16.28
N VAL A 176 -60.80 -22.53 -14.94
CA VAL A 176 -61.76 -23.21 -14.07
C VAL A 176 -62.86 -22.25 -13.57
N GLY A 177 -62.75 -20.95 -13.87
CA GLY A 177 -63.76 -19.94 -13.55
C GLY A 177 -63.73 -19.44 -12.10
N PHE A 178 -62.64 -19.68 -11.35
CA PHE A 178 -62.47 -19.17 -9.99
C PHE A 178 -61.98 -17.71 -9.99
N THR A 179 -62.79 -16.79 -10.50
CA THR A 179 -62.41 -15.38 -10.74
C THR A 179 -62.01 -14.62 -9.47
N SER A 180 -62.59 -14.95 -8.31
CA SER A 180 -62.27 -14.30 -7.03
C SER A 180 -61.05 -14.92 -6.31
N LEU A 181 -60.48 -16.01 -6.81
CA LEU A 181 -59.39 -16.73 -6.13
C LEU A 181 -58.09 -15.92 -6.01
N PRO A 182 -57.64 -15.16 -7.03
CA PRO A 182 -56.47 -14.30 -6.90
C PRO A 182 -56.65 -13.22 -5.82
N ASP A 183 -57.78 -12.51 -5.84
CA ASP A 183 -58.08 -11.46 -4.85
C ASP A 183 -58.14 -12.03 -3.43
N LEU A 184 -58.73 -13.21 -3.26
CA LEU A 184 -58.79 -13.92 -1.98
C LEU A 184 -57.41 -14.39 -1.51
N PHE A 185 -56.53 -14.80 -2.43
CA PHE A 185 -55.17 -15.21 -2.10
C PHE A 185 -54.31 -14.04 -1.66
N PHE A 186 -54.37 -12.90 -2.34
CA PHE A 186 -53.61 -11.70 -1.95
C PHE A 186 -54.14 -11.08 -0.66
N SER A 187 -55.45 -11.05 -0.43
CA SER A 187 -56.06 -10.40 0.74
C SER A 187 -56.07 -11.23 2.03
N THR A 188 -55.77 -12.53 1.98
CA THR A 188 -55.81 -13.40 3.17
C THR A 188 -54.41 -13.68 3.69
N HIS A 189 -54.13 -13.31 4.94
CA HIS A 189 -52.79 -13.33 5.54
C HIS A 189 -52.74 -14.22 6.80
N PRO A 190 -52.71 -15.56 6.64
CA PRO A 190 -52.50 -16.46 7.77
C PRO A 190 -51.07 -16.37 8.30
N LYS A 191 -50.90 -16.37 9.63
CA LYS A 191 -49.59 -16.28 10.29
C LYS A 191 -48.80 -17.59 10.26
N ASP A 192 -49.49 -18.73 10.35
CA ASP A 192 -48.88 -20.06 10.39
C ASP A 192 -49.62 -21.07 9.49
N SER A 193 -48.86 -22.06 8.99
CA SER A 193 -49.31 -23.17 8.16
C SER A 193 -50.40 -24.03 8.82
N GLY A 194 -50.38 -24.12 10.16
CA GLY A 194 -51.39 -24.82 10.96
C GLY A 194 -52.69 -24.04 11.14
N GLU A 195 -52.67 -22.70 11.04
CA GLU A 195 -53.82 -21.84 11.30
C GLU A 195 -54.61 -21.47 10.04
N VAL A 196 -54.10 -21.82 8.85
CA VAL A 196 -54.70 -21.48 7.55
C VAL A 196 -56.18 -21.88 7.47
N GLU A 197 -56.53 -23.07 7.96
CA GLU A 197 -57.91 -23.58 7.91
C GLU A 197 -58.86 -22.73 8.76
N LYS A 198 -58.44 -22.38 9.99
CA LYS A 198 -59.23 -21.56 10.91
C LYS A 198 -59.41 -20.13 10.40
N VAL A 199 -58.37 -19.54 9.82
CA VAL A 199 -58.40 -18.17 9.27
C VAL A 199 -59.29 -18.10 8.04
N VAL A 200 -59.20 -19.08 7.12
CA VAL A 200 -60.05 -19.11 5.92
C VAL A 200 -61.51 -19.37 6.28
N GLU A 201 -61.78 -20.23 7.26
CA GLU A 201 -63.14 -20.55 7.67
C GLU A 201 -63.83 -19.40 8.44
N SER A 202 -63.08 -18.65 9.26
CA SER A 202 -63.58 -17.48 9.99
C SER A 202 -63.73 -16.23 9.13
N GLN A 203 -62.74 -15.91 8.27
CA GLN A 203 -62.73 -14.66 7.52
C GLN A 203 -63.44 -14.75 6.16
N ARG A 204 -63.57 -15.94 5.57
CA ARG A 204 -64.07 -16.15 4.20
C ARG A 204 -65.21 -17.16 4.11
N GLY A 205 -65.95 -17.38 5.21
CA GLY A 205 -67.05 -18.35 5.30
C GLY A 205 -68.19 -18.17 4.28
N GLY A 206 -68.36 -16.97 3.71
CA GLY A 206 -69.37 -16.67 2.69
C GLY A 206 -69.06 -17.18 1.27
N PHE A 207 -67.89 -17.76 1.02
CA PHE A 207 -67.49 -18.25 -0.31
C PHE A 207 -67.73 -19.76 -0.48
N ASN A 208 -67.87 -20.18 -1.75
CA ASN A 208 -68.08 -21.57 -2.14
C ASN A 208 -67.04 -22.50 -1.50
N LYS A 209 -67.50 -23.63 -0.93
CA LYS A 209 -66.66 -24.65 -0.27
C LYS A 209 -65.48 -25.09 -1.14
N LYS A 210 -65.67 -25.23 -2.46
CA LYS A 210 -64.58 -25.62 -3.38
C LYS A 210 -63.49 -24.55 -3.50
N VAL A 211 -63.86 -23.27 -3.55
CA VAL A 211 -62.91 -22.14 -3.59
C VAL A 211 -62.11 -22.09 -2.30
N ARG A 212 -62.75 -22.31 -1.14
CA ARG A 212 -62.08 -22.35 0.17
C ARG A 212 -61.06 -23.49 0.27
N VAL A 213 -61.40 -24.69 -0.18
CA VAL A 213 -60.46 -25.84 -0.18
C VAL A 213 -59.23 -25.57 -1.05
N VAL A 214 -59.44 -24.99 -2.23
CA VAL A 214 -58.34 -24.62 -3.15
C VAL A 214 -57.48 -23.51 -2.53
N LEU A 215 -58.10 -22.48 -1.93
CA LEU A 215 -57.41 -21.40 -1.24
C LEU A 215 -56.55 -21.91 -0.08
N ILE A 216 -57.08 -22.81 0.77
CA ILE A 216 -56.34 -23.43 1.89
C ILE A 216 -55.10 -24.17 1.37
N ARG A 217 -55.24 -24.95 0.31
CA ARG A 217 -54.11 -25.70 -0.29
C ARG A 217 -53.00 -24.77 -0.76
N HIS A 218 -53.34 -23.71 -1.49
CA HIS A 218 -52.34 -22.77 -2.01
C HIS A 218 -51.72 -21.91 -0.91
N LEU A 219 -52.48 -21.48 0.10
CA LEU A 219 -51.95 -20.75 1.26
C LEU A 219 -51.01 -21.62 2.11
N LYS A 220 -51.36 -22.89 2.35
CA LYS A 220 -50.46 -23.84 3.04
C LYS A 220 -49.16 -24.05 2.25
N SER A 221 -49.26 -24.26 0.94
CA SER A 221 -48.08 -24.42 0.08
C SER A 221 -47.20 -23.17 0.04
N TYR A 222 -47.81 -21.98 0.00
CA TYR A 222 -47.09 -20.71 0.06
C TYR A 222 -46.34 -20.51 1.38
N LEU A 223 -46.96 -20.79 2.53
CA LEU A 223 -46.31 -20.63 3.84
C LEU A 223 -45.13 -21.60 4.03
N VAL A 224 -45.28 -22.87 3.64
CA VAL A 224 -44.19 -23.85 3.69
C VAL A 224 -43.04 -23.43 2.76
N TRP A 225 -43.35 -22.93 1.56
CA TRP A 225 -42.35 -22.39 0.65
C TRP A 225 -41.63 -21.18 1.26
N LYS A 226 -42.39 -20.23 1.83
CA LYS A 226 -41.85 -19.00 2.44
C LYS A 226 -40.83 -19.31 3.54
N GLU A 227 -41.14 -20.25 4.45
CA GLU A 227 -40.23 -20.65 5.52
C GLU A 227 -38.96 -21.34 5.01
N ASN A 228 -39.11 -22.29 4.08
CA ASN A 228 -37.98 -23.05 3.55
C ASN A 228 -37.05 -22.15 2.73
N THR A 229 -37.60 -21.29 1.87
CA THR A 229 -36.82 -20.33 1.08
C THR A 229 -36.15 -19.29 1.96
N PHE A 230 -36.78 -18.84 3.06
CA PHE A 230 -36.11 -17.93 3.99
C PHE A 230 -34.90 -18.58 4.69
N LYS A 231 -35.02 -19.84 5.13
CA LYS A 231 -33.89 -20.61 5.70
C LYS A 231 -32.77 -20.82 4.68
N GLU A 232 -33.12 -21.13 3.44
CA GLU A 232 -32.18 -21.28 2.34
C GLU A 232 -31.44 -19.97 2.05
N LEU A 233 -32.16 -18.84 1.94
CA LEU A 233 -31.57 -17.51 1.70
C LEU A 233 -30.61 -17.09 2.82
N LYS A 234 -30.98 -17.34 4.09
CA LYS A 234 -30.09 -17.06 5.23
C LYS A 234 -28.80 -17.89 5.15
N THR A 235 -28.93 -19.17 4.81
CA THR A 235 -27.79 -20.08 4.64
C THR A 235 -26.91 -19.63 3.47
N ARG A 236 -27.50 -19.34 2.31
CA ARG A 236 -26.81 -18.83 1.12
C ARG A 236 -26.05 -17.54 1.43
N ARG A 237 -26.68 -16.55 2.08
CA ARG A 237 -26.02 -15.31 2.49
C ARG A 237 -24.78 -15.58 3.33
N THR A 238 -24.89 -16.48 4.32
CA THR A 238 -23.79 -16.83 5.22
C THR A 238 -22.61 -17.43 4.44
N PHE A 239 -22.89 -18.29 3.46
CA PHE A 239 -21.85 -18.83 2.58
C PHE A 239 -21.25 -17.76 1.68
N THR A 240 -22.06 -16.90 1.05
CA THR A 240 -21.56 -15.82 0.18
C THR A 240 -20.70 -14.82 0.97
N LEU A 241 -21.05 -14.49 2.21
CA LEU A 241 -20.21 -13.64 3.09
C LEU A 241 -18.85 -14.26 3.41
N ARG A 242 -18.83 -15.55 3.77
CA ARG A 242 -17.57 -16.28 4.00
C ARG A 242 -16.71 -16.34 2.74
N TYR A 243 -17.35 -16.53 1.59
CA TYR A 243 -16.68 -16.58 0.30
C TYR A 243 -16.11 -15.21 -0.10
N LEU A 244 -16.86 -14.12 0.11
CA LEU A 244 -16.38 -12.74 -0.08
C LEU A 244 -15.11 -12.48 0.74
N ARG A 245 -15.12 -12.85 2.03
CA ARG A 245 -13.96 -12.73 2.91
C ARG A 245 -12.75 -13.50 2.38
N GLN A 246 -12.95 -14.76 1.98
CA GLN A 246 -11.87 -15.56 1.41
C GLN A 246 -11.25 -14.90 0.17
N HIS A 247 -12.05 -14.28 -0.71
CA HIS A 247 -11.54 -13.59 -1.90
C HIS A 247 -10.70 -12.37 -1.54
N PHE A 248 -11.15 -11.61 -0.54
CA PHE A 248 -10.43 -10.45 -0.03
C PHE A 248 -9.09 -10.84 0.60
N ASP A 249 -9.07 -11.89 1.43
CA ASP A 249 -7.84 -12.41 2.06
C ASP A 249 -6.82 -12.88 1.02
N ILE A 250 -7.29 -13.55 -0.05
CA ILE A 250 -6.43 -13.98 -1.16
C ILE A 250 -5.83 -12.76 -1.89
N ILE A 251 -6.61 -11.70 -2.11
CA ILE A 251 -6.10 -10.45 -2.72
C ILE A 251 -5.04 -9.81 -1.82
N LYS A 252 -5.28 -9.70 -0.51
CA LYS A 252 -4.29 -9.19 0.46
C LYS A 252 -3.00 -9.99 0.40
N MET A 253 -3.09 -11.32 0.37
CA MET A 253 -1.95 -12.22 0.26
C MET A 253 -1.16 -11.97 -1.03
N TYR A 254 -1.82 -11.89 -2.20
CA TYR A 254 -1.15 -11.61 -3.46
C TYR A 254 -0.52 -10.21 -3.47
N MET A 255 -1.14 -9.20 -2.89
CA MET A 255 -0.56 -7.86 -2.75
C MET A 255 0.71 -7.87 -1.89
N GLN A 256 0.72 -8.64 -0.79
CA GLN A 256 1.91 -8.83 0.03
C GLN A 256 3.03 -9.54 -0.75
N TRP A 257 2.70 -10.51 -1.60
CA TRP A 257 3.66 -11.23 -2.42
C TRP A 257 4.19 -10.41 -3.60
N VAL A 258 3.37 -9.57 -4.24
CA VAL A 258 3.78 -8.72 -5.37
C VAL A 258 4.80 -7.66 -4.93
N ARG A 259 4.63 -7.09 -3.74
CA ARG A 259 5.45 -6.00 -3.21
C ARG A 259 6.98 -6.25 -3.29
N PRO A 260 7.54 -7.38 -2.81
CA PRO A 260 8.96 -7.66 -2.96
C PRO A 260 9.39 -7.77 -4.42
N TYR A 261 8.62 -8.40 -5.30
CA TYR A 261 8.98 -8.50 -6.73
C TYR A 261 9.03 -7.15 -7.41
N LEU A 262 8.06 -6.26 -7.16
CA LEU A 262 8.13 -4.89 -7.68
C LEU A 262 9.37 -4.15 -7.19
N LYS A 263 9.72 -4.30 -5.90
CA LYS A 263 10.93 -3.72 -5.32
C LYS A 263 12.19 -4.30 -5.97
N HIS A 264 12.22 -5.60 -6.27
CA HIS A 264 13.36 -6.24 -6.93
C HIS A 264 13.47 -5.86 -8.40
N ILE A 265 12.37 -5.83 -9.15
CA ILE A 265 12.34 -5.36 -10.54
C ILE A 265 12.87 -3.94 -10.60
N LYS A 266 12.38 -3.02 -9.75
CA LYS A 266 12.85 -1.64 -9.74
C LYS A 266 14.34 -1.53 -9.40
N ARG A 267 14.83 -2.31 -8.43
CA ARG A 267 16.27 -2.36 -8.09
C ARG A 267 17.17 -2.92 -9.19
N LEU A 268 16.64 -3.86 -9.98
CA LEU A 268 17.36 -4.46 -11.10
C LEU A 268 17.21 -3.65 -12.39
N THR A 269 16.16 -2.84 -12.48
CA THR A 269 15.95 -1.91 -13.59
C THR A 269 17.11 -0.94 -13.58
N MET A 270 17.88 -0.95 -14.67
CA MET A 270 19.03 -0.08 -14.81
C MET A 270 18.55 1.37 -14.83
N ASP A 271 19.33 2.24 -14.22
CA ASP A 271 19.04 3.66 -14.20
C ASP A 271 19.31 4.25 -15.59
N GLU A 272 18.29 4.84 -16.21
CA GLU A 272 18.35 5.38 -17.58
C GLU A 272 19.42 6.47 -17.69
N ASP A 273 19.54 7.33 -16.66
CA ASP A 273 20.53 8.40 -16.64
C ASP A 273 21.96 7.84 -16.65
N LYS A 274 22.16 6.69 -16.00
CA LYS A 274 23.44 5.98 -15.95
C LYS A 274 23.75 5.21 -17.24
N MET A 275 22.72 4.76 -17.96
CA MET A 275 22.89 4.15 -19.28
C MET A 275 23.37 5.15 -20.34
N LEU A 276 23.04 6.43 -20.16
CA LEU A 276 23.44 7.53 -21.04
C LEU A 276 24.80 8.14 -20.67
N GLU A 277 25.44 7.70 -19.59
CA GLU A 277 26.76 8.22 -19.22
C GLU A 277 27.80 7.92 -20.30
N PRO A 278 28.66 8.89 -20.70
CA PRO A 278 29.63 8.69 -21.78
C PRO A 278 30.65 7.57 -21.55
N GLN A 279 30.80 7.12 -20.30
CA GLN A 279 31.71 6.03 -19.94
C GLN A 279 31.12 4.65 -20.25
N LEU A 280 29.80 4.55 -20.43
CA LEU A 280 29.09 3.33 -20.78
C LEU A 280 28.66 3.39 -22.24
N ILE A 281 29.33 2.62 -23.10
CA ILE A 281 29.02 2.55 -24.53
C ILE A 281 28.22 1.28 -24.78
N SER A 282 27.00 1.40 -25.33
CA SER A 282 26.09 0.25 -25.55
C SER A 282 26.71 -0.90 -26.34
N ALA A 283 27.64 -0.60 -27.24
CA ALA A 283 28.31 -1.58 -28.09
C ALA A 283 29.42 -2.39 -27.39
N PHE A 284 29.92 -1.93 -26.24
CA PHE A 284 31.07 -2.55 -25.56
C PHE A 284 30.62 -3.45 -24.42
N GLU A 285 31.47 -4.36 -23.97
CA GLU A 285 31.26 -5.14 -22.74
C GLU A 285 31.67 -4.29 -21.52
N GLY A 286 30.77 -3.40 -21.09
CA GLY A 286 31.03 -2.46 -20.00
C GLY A 286 29.95 -2.56 -18.93
N SER A 287 30.36 -2.34 -17.69
CA SER A 287 29.47 -2.26 -16.53
C SER A 287 29.87 -1.11 -15.62
N MET A 288 28.86 -0.55 -14.95
CA MET A 288 29.01 0.50 -13.98
C MET A 288 28.28 0.11 -12.71
N LEU A 289 28.93 0.28 -11.57
CA LEU A 289 28.40 -0.09 -10.27
C LEU A 289 28.54 1.13 -9.35
N GLU A 290 27.43 1.62 -8.83
CA GLU A 290 27.38 2.72 -7.88
C GLU A 290 26.88 2.21 -6.53
N VAL A 291 27.71 2.35 -5.50
CA VAL A 291 27.36 1.96 -4.14
C VAL A 291 27.59 3.13 -3.22
N GLU A 292 26.58 3.40 -2.38
CA GLU A 292 26.65 4.41 -1.35
C GLU A 292 26.28 3.83 0.00
N PHE A 293 27.05 4.20 1.03
CA PHE A 293 26.64 3.99 2.41
C PHE A 293 26.79 5.25 3.25
N LEU A 294 25.84 5.42 4.17
CA LEU A 294 25.83 6.43 5.20
C LEU A 294 26.17 5.80 6.55
N ALA A 295 27.36 6.11 7.06
CA ALA A 295 27.79 5.73 8.40
C ALA A 295 27.56 6.90 9.36
N TYR A 296 27.00 6.65 10.55
CA TYR A 296 26.83 7.69 11.57
C TYR A 296 27.06 7.19 12.99
N LYS A 297 27.62 8.07 13.82
CA LYS A 297 27.88 7.81 15.25
C LYS A 297 27.65 9.06 16.08
N PHE A 298 27.39 8.86 17.37
CA PHE A 298 27.49 9.95 18.31
C PHE A 298 28.97 10.19 18.64
N PRO A 299 29.51 11.40 18.41
CA PRO A 299 30.88 11.70 18.81
C PRO A 299 31.01 11.60 20.34
N VAL A 300 32.07 10.94 20.78
CA VAL A 300 32.46 10.86 22.19
C VAL A 300 33.66 11.77 22.41
N ASP A 301 33.59 12.61 23.42
CA ASP A 301 34.73 13.44 23.82
C ASP A 301 35.75 12.57 24.58
N GLN A 302 36.91 12.30 23.97
CA GLN A 302 37.96 11.44 24.54
C GLN A 302 38.49 11.96 25.89
N LYS A 303 38.35 13.26 26.20
CA LYS A 303 38.85 13.83 27.47
C LYS A 303 37.81 13.80 28.60
N THR A 304 36.52 13.77 28.27
CA THR A 304 35.44 13.89 29.28
C THR A 304 34.46 12.73 29.25
N THR A 305 34.66 11.74 28.36
CA THR A 305 33.81 10.56 28.13
C THR A 305 32.32 10.89 27.91
N LYS A 306 31.99 12.16 27.66
CA LYS A 306 30.63 12.63 27.39
C LYS A 306 30.30 12.43 25.92
N THR A 307 29.23 11.69 25.68
CA THR A 307 28.69 11.41 24.35
C THR A 307 27.65 12.47 23.98
N ASN A 308 27.68 12.93 22.72
CA ASN A 308 26.57 13.72 22.16
C ASN A 308 25.25 12.94 22.23
N LYS A 309 24.12 13.64 22.33
CA LYS A 309 22.80 12.99 22.43
C LYS A 309 21.88 13.26 21.24
N LYS A 310 22.06 14.40 20.54
CA LYS A 310 21.12 14.84 19.50
C LYS A 310 21.71 14.89 18.09
N VAL A 311 23.01 15.20 17.98
CA VAL A 311 23.68 15.38 16.68
C VAL A 311 24.68 14.27 16.43
N TYR A 312 24.54 13.62 15.28
CA TYR A 312 25.44 12.58 14.78
C TYR A 312 26.57 13.18 13.95
N ALA A 313 27.76 12.58 14.06
CA ALA A 313 28.79 12.69 13.04
C ALA A 313 28.49 11.66 11.95
N CYS A 314 28.44 12.09 10.70
CA CYS A 314 28.06 11.23 9.57
C CYS A 314 29.16 11.26 8.50
N ILE A 315 29.48 10.08 7.94
CA ILE A 315 30.34 9.90 6.79
C ILE A 315 29.49 9.24 5.69
N LEU A 316 29.40 9.90 4.55
CA LEU A 316 28.79 9.36 3.34
C LEU A 316 29.92 8.96 2.39
N ALA A 317 29.98 7.69 2.03
CA ALA A 317 30.95 7.17 1.09
C ALA A 317 30.21 6.68 -0.15
N ASN A 318 30.45 7.35 -1.28
CA ASN A 318 29.92 7.00 -2.59
C ASN A 318 31.06 6.44 -3.44
N PHE A 319 30.85 5.29 -4.06
CA PHE A 319 31.80 4.60 -4.91
C PHE A 319 31.17 4.41 -6.28
N LEU A 320 31.80 5.01 -7.29
CA LEU A 320 31.47 4.78 -8.68
C LEU A 320 32.54 3.89 -9.29
N TYR A 321 32.16 2.67 -9.67
CA TYR A 321 33.03 1.72 -10.32
C TYR A 321 32.65 1.60 -11.78
N THR A 322 33.61 1.79 -12.67
CA THR A 322 33.41 1.64 -14.12
C THR A 322 34.39 0.60 -14.62
N THR A 323 33.89 -0.37 -15.38
CA THR A 323 34.73 -1.36 -16.04
C THR A 323 34.98 -0.99 -17.50
N ARG A 324 36.19 -1.30 -17.96
CA ARG A 324 36.56 -1.25 -19.38
C ARG A 324 36.98 -2.64 -19.83
N PRO A 325 36.49 -3.10 -20.99
CA PRO A 325 36.91 -4.39 -21.50
C PRO A 325 38.39 -4.33 -21.92
N SER A 326 39.18 -5.26 -21.39
CA SER A 326 40.53 -5.56 -21.85
C SER A 326 40.54 -6.95 -22.46
N MET A 327 40.98 -7.04 -23.72
CA MET A 327 41.09 -8.32 -24.41
C MET A 327 42.35 -9.05 -23.97
N SER A 328 42.23 -9.93 -22.98
CA SER A 328 43.21 -10.98 -22.72
C SER A 328 42.62 -12.33 -23.10
N PHE A 329 43.15 -12.94 -24.15
CA PHE A 329 42.78 -14.29 -24.55
C PHE A 329 43.42 -15.29 -23.60
N GLN A 330 42.68 -15.77 -22.60
CA GLN A 330 43.11 -16.95 -21.85
C GLN A 330 42.73 -18.19 -22.68
N GLN A 331 43.73 -18.95 -23.12
CA GLN A 331 43.52 -20.27 -23.73
C GLN A 331 42.94 -21.22 -22.67
N GLU A 332 41.87 -21.92 -23.04
CA GLU A 332 41.17 -22.98 -22.30
C GLU A 332 40.08 -22.58 -21.29
N GLY A 333 38.82 -22.68 -21.75
CA GLY A 333 37.91 -23.63 -21.11
C GLY A 333 37.03 -23.19 -19.95
N TYR A 334 36.49 -21.96 -19.90
CA TYR A 334 35.17 -21.65 -19.30
C TYR A 334 34.84 -20.17 -19.59
N GLN A 335 33.69 -19.90 -20.20
CA GLN A 335 33.11 -18.57 -20.47
C GLN A 335 34.09 -17.48 -20.98
N ARG A 336 34.20 -17.36 -22.32
CA ARG A 336 34.93 -16.25 -22.97
C ARG A 336 34.25 -14.92 -22.64
N GLY A 337 34.78 -14.19 -21.67
CA GLY A 337 34.49 -12.78 -21.41
C GLY A 337 35.79 -11.98 -21.33
N PRO A 338 35.81 -10.71 -21.77
CA PRO A 338 36.98 -9.85 -21.59
C PRO A 338 37.33 -9.69 -20.11
N ILE A 339 38.62 -9.60 -19.79
CA ILE A 339 39.05 -9.19 -18.44
C ILE A 339 38.72 -7.71 -18.31
N HIS A 340 38.08 -7.33 -17.21
CA HIS A 340 37.63 -5.97 -17.01
C HIS A 340 38.72 -5.19 -16.25
N VAL A 341 39.21 -4.09 -16.81
CA VAL A 341 40.00 -3.11 -16.06
C VAL A 341 39.03 -2.23 -15.30
N GLY A 342 39.20 -2.21 -13.98
CA GLY A 342 38.35 -1.48 -13.06
C GLY A 342 38.89 -0.09 -12.74
N LYS A 343 38.03 0.93 -12.84
CA LYS A 343 38.27 2.26 -12.30
C LYS A 343 37.27 2.52 -11.17
N VAL A 344 37.76 2.80 -9.96
CA VAL A 344 36.95 3.20 -8.80
C VAL A 344 37.15 4.70 -8.57
N GLU A 345 36.07 5.45 -8.58
CA GLU A 345 36.00 6.80 -8.03
C GLU A 345 35.31 6.76 -6.67
N ALA A 346 36.06 6.94 -5.59
CA ALA A 346 35.53 7.02 -4.24
C ALA A 346 35.41 8.48 -3.81
N THR A 347 34.19 8.92 -3.49
CA THR A 347 33.91 10.25 -2.94
C THR A 347 33.43 10.13 -1.51
N PHE A 348 34.19 10.73 -0.58
CA PHE A 348 33.86 10.76 0.84
C PHE A 348 33.37 12.16 1.23
N ARG A 349 32.21 12.23 1.88
CA ARG A 349 31.60 13.46 2.38
C ARG A 349 31.33 13.38 3.89
N ALA A 350 31.65 14.43 4.62
CA ALA A 350 31.36 14.55 6.05
C ALA A 350 30.15 15.46 6.31
N TYR A 351 29.26 15.01 7.20
CA TYR A 351 28.11 15.77 7.66
C TYR A 351 27.97 15.73 9.18
N ALA A 352 27.18 16.68 9.71
CA ALA A 352 26.74 16.69 11.10
C ALA A 352 25.22 16.85 11.11
N TRP A 353 24.49 15.75 11.28
CA TRP A 353 23.04 15.68 11.10
C TRP A 353 22.31 15.20 12.35
N ASP A 354 21.06 15.64 12.45
CA ASP A 354 20.09 15.18 13.46
C ASP A 354 19.34 13.93 12.95
N ASP A 355 18.72 13.15 13.84
CA ASP A 355 17.94 11.95 13.46
C ASP A 355 16.85 12.24 12.40
N ASP A 356 16.13 13.36 12.55
CA ASP A 356 15.10 13.78 11.59
C ASP A 356 15.69 14.11 10.21
N THR A 357 16.91 14.66 10.18
CA THR A 357 17.59 14.99 8.93
C THR A 357 18.09 13.74 8.22
N ILE A 358 18.57 12.75 8.98
CA ILE A 358 18.94 11.43 8.44
C ILE A 358 17.70 10.73 7.87
N LYS A 359 16.56 10.77 8.58
CA LYS A 359 15.30 10.19 8.10
C LYS A 359 14.79 10.87 6.82
N ARG A 360 14.90 12.21 6.73
CA ARG A 360 14.57 12.95 5.48
C ARG A 360 15.47 12.54 4.32
N TYR A 361 16.78 12.45 4.54
CA TYR A 361 17.72 12.00 3.49
C TYR A 361 17.40 10.57 3.02
N LYS A 362 17.10 9.66 3.93
CA LYS A 362 16.66 8.29 3.58
C LYS A 362 15.35 8.29 2.78
N LYS A 363 14.36 9.05 3.24
CA LYS A 363 13.06 9.15 2.57
C LYS A 363 13.19 9.78 1.19
N MET A 364 14.07 10.75 1.01
CA MET A 364 14.38 11.37 -0.28
C MET A 364 14.89 10.32 -1.29
N LYS A 365 15.85 9.48 -0.86
CA LYS A 365 16.36 8.38 -1.68
C LYS A 365 15.29 7.32 -1.96
N GLU A 366 14.48 6.95 -0.97
CA GLU A 366 13.36 6.02 -1.16
C GLU A 366 12.22 6.59 -2.03
N GLN A 367 12.00 7.91 -2.04
CA GLN A 367 10.95 8.56 -2.82
C GLN A 367 11.25 8.59 -4.32
N GLN A 368 12.53 8.71 -4.69
CA GLN A 368 12.99 8.53 -6.08
C GLN A 368 12.65 7.12 -6.62
N ASP A 369 12.50 6.13 -5.73
CA ASP A 369 12.23 4.74 -6.07
C ASP A 369 10.74 4.35 -6.09
N LEU A 370 9.81 5.17 -5.56
CA LEU A 370 8.49 4.70 -5.10
C LEU A 370 7.29 4.90 -6.06
N GLU A 371 7.50 5.32 -7.30
CA GLU A 371 6.40 5.67 -8.21
C GLU A 371 5.60 4.47 -8.72
N MET A 372 6.25 3.34 -9.04
CA MET A 372 5.58 2.12 -9.53
C MET A 372 4.76 1.41 -8.45
N MET A 373 5.17 1.50 -7.18
CA MET A 373 4.41 0.89 -6.08
C MET A 373 3.13 1.67 -5.79
N LYS A 374 3.18 3.00 -5.88
CA LYS A 374 2.01 3.87 -5.68
C LYS A 374 0.95 3.63 -6.75
N SER A 375 1.33 3.60 -8.03
CA SER A 375 0.33 3.44 -9.11
C SER A 375 -0.45 2.12 -9.02
N ILE A 376 0.21 1.02 -8.64
CA ILE A 376 -0.44 -0.28 -8.48
C ILE A 376 -1.31 -0.29 -7.22
N SER A 377 -0.79 0.18 -6.08
CA SER A 377 -1.58 0.27 -4.85
C SER A 377 -2.80 1.16 -5.01
N ASP A 378 -2.66 2.28 -5.73
CA ASP A 378 -3.74 3.24 -5.95
C ASP A 378 -4.81 2.66 -6.87
N SER A 379 -4.44 1.88 -7.89
CA SER A 379 -5.43 1.24 -8.77
C SER A 379 -6.26 0.16 -8.04
N VAL A 380 -5.62 -0.62 -7.16
CA VAL A 380 -6.30 -1.63 -6.35
C VAL A 380 -7.13 -0.97 -5.25
N LYS A 381 -6.59 0.06 -4.58
CA LYS A 381 -7.30 0.83 -3.56
C LYS A 381 -8.51 1.53 -4.17
N ALA A 382 -8.38 2.18 -5.32
CA ALA A 382 -9.50 2.78 -6.03
C ALA A 382 -10.57 1.76 -6.42
N ALA A 383 -10.19 0.54 -6.81
CA ALA A 383 -11.15 -0.53 -7.09
C ALA A 383 -11.88 -1.02 -5.82
N MET A 384 -11.21 -1.00 -4.67
CA MET A 384 -11.81 -1.33 -3.37
C MET A 384 -12.72 -0.19 -2.87
N ASP A 385 -12.29 1.06 -2.99
CA ASP A 385 -13.07 2.24 -2.62
C ASP A 385 -14.33 2.36 -3.50
N ALA A 386 -14.25 1.95 -4.78
CA ALA A 386 -15.40 1.89 -5.69
C ALA A 386 -16.45 0.83 -5.30
N LEU A 387 -16.09 -0.18 -4.51
CA LEU A 387 -17.07 -1.12 -3.94
C LEU A 387 -17.91 -0.46 -2.83
N GLY A 388 -17.43 0.66 -2.27
CA GLY A 388 -18.16 1.53 -1.36
C GLY A 388 -18.40 0.96 0.04
N ASP A 389 -19.15 1.72 0.83
CA ASP A 389 -19.46 1.43 2.24
C ASP A 389 -20.18 0.08 2.44
N GLU A 390 -20.93 -0.38 1.43
CA GLU A 390 -21.62 -1.69 1.47
C GLU A 390 -20.61 -2.85 1.57
N PHE A 391 -19.50 -2.79 0.83
CA PHE A 391 -18.46 -3.81 0.89
C PHE A 391 -17.74 -3.83 2.24
N GLU A 392 -17.43 -2.65 2.79
CA GLU A 392 -16.87 -2.53 4.15
C GLU A 392 -17.82 -3.16 5.18
N SER A 393 -19.11 -2.85 5.11
CA SER A 393 -20.11 -3.42 6.01
C SER A 393 -20.19 -4.95 5.95
N TYR A 394 -20.08 -5.55 4.75
CA TYR A 394 -20.09 -7.00 4.58
C TYR A 394 -18.81 -7.69 5.09
N LEU A 395 -17.66 -7.03 4.97
CA LEU A 395 -16.40 -7.52 5.54
C LEU A 395 -16.43 -7.45 7.08
N GLU A 396 -16.97 -6.35 7.64
CA GLU A 396 -17.19 -6.20 9.08
C GLU A 396 -18.13 -7.29 9.63
N GLU A 397 -19.26 -7.53 8.96
CA GLU A 397 -20.18 -8.64 9.28
C GLU A 397 -19.53 -10.02 9.17
N ALA A 398 -18.58 -10.20 8.25
CA ALA A 398 -17.83 -11.45 8.08
C ALA A 398 -16.73 -11.65 9.15
N GLY A 399 -16.56 -10.70 10.08
CA GLY A 399 -15.65 -10.79 11.23
C GLY A 399 -14.25 -10.23 10.99
N GLU A 400 -14.10 -9.25 10.08
CA GLU A 400 -12.90 -8.40 10.02
C GLU A 400 -13.19 -7.03 10.63
N VAL A 401 -12.42 -6.59 11.63
CA VAL A 401 -12.42 -5.18 12.04
C VAL A 401 -11.54 -4.45 11.05
N ILE A 402 -12.15 -3.68 10.14
CA ILE A 402 -11.41 -2.71 9.35
C ILE A 402 -11.07 -1.58 10.31
N GLU A 403 -9.82 -1.52 10.80
CA GLU A 403 -9.32 -0.30 11.42
C GLU A 403 -9.36 0.79 10.34
N LYS A 404 -10.38 1.64 10.40
CA LYS A 404 -10.37 2.90 9.66
C LYS A 404 -9.17 3.67 10.17
N GLU A 405 -8.09 3.71 9.40
CA GLU A 405 -7.10 4.76 9.54
C GLU A 405 -7.88 6.07 9.38
N GLU A 406 -8.10 6.78 10.49
CA GLU A 406 -8.56 8.15 10.46
C GLU A 406 -7.51 8.95 9.66
N GLU A 407 -7.70 9.05 8.35
CA GLU A 407 -7.14 10.14 7.57
C GLU A 407 -7.57 11.41 8.29
N ALA A 408 -6.60 12.11 8.87
CA ALA A 408 -6.78 13.37 9.54
C ALA A 408 -7.59 14.31 8.62
N LYS A 409 -8.89 14.39 8.85
CA LYS A 409 -9.77 15.39 8.25
C LYS A 409 -9.13 16.73 8.57
N LYS A 410 -8.63 17.40 7.54
CA LYS A 410 -8.34 18.83 7.57
C LYS A 410 -9.58 19.51 8.15
N GLU A 411 -9.45 20.08 9.34
CA GLU A 411 -10.47 20.92 9.95
C GLU A 411 -10.81 22.06 8.98
N GLU A 412 -11.94 21.93 8.29
CA GLU A 412 -12.64 23.10 7.75
C GLU A 412 -13.06 23.96 8.94
N LYS A 413 -12.39 25.11 9.09
CA LYS A 413 -12.75 26.15 10.04
C LYS A 413 -14.18 26.62 9.79
N LYS A 414 -15.14 26.15 10.60
CA LYS A 414 -16.41 26.85 10.79
C LYS A 414 -16.15 28.07 11.68
N GLU A 415 -16.54 29.25 11.21
CA GLU A 415 -16.45 30.47 12.01
C GLU A 415 -17.28 30.34 13.30
N PRO A 416 -16.78 30.85 14.44
CA PRO A 416 -17.49 30.74 15.72
C PRO A 416 -18.76 31.59 15.72
N GLY A 417 -19.85 30.99 16.18
CA GLY A 417 -21.17 31.61 16.25
C GLY A 417 -21.25 32.79 17.21
N PHE A 418 -22.23 33.67 16.96
CA PHE A 418 -22.48 34.96 17.63
C PHE A 418 -22.43 34.93 19.18
N MET A 419 -22.80 33.81 19.80
CA MET A 419 -22.74 33.65 21.27
C MET A 419 -21.32 33.47 21.85
N GLU A 420 -20.33 33.04 21.06
CA GLU A 420 -18.92 32.97 21.50
C GLU A 420 -18.22 34.34 21.42
N ARG A 421 -18.60 35.19 20.46
CA ARG A 421 -18.07 36.56 20.36
C ARG A 421 -18.51 37.43 21.54
N LEU A 422 -19.75 37.27 22.02
CA LEU A 422 -20.27 38.01 23.17
C LEU A 422 -19.67 37.59 24.52
N ARG A 423 -19.25 36.33 24.69
CA ARG A 423 -18.55 35.89 25.92
C ARG A 423 -17.10 36.36 25.99
N ALA A 424 -16.46 36.62 24.85
CA ALA A 424 -15.07 37.08 24.79
C ALA A 424 -14.88 38.56 25.17
N GLU A 425 -15.95 39.35 25.17
CA GLU A 425 -15.90 40.79 25.49
C GLU A 425 -16.21 41.09 26.97
N PHE A 426 -16.95 40.22 27.66
CA PHE A 426 -17.36 40.42 29.07
C PHE A 426 -16.51 39.72 30.13
N ILE A 427 -15.65 38.77 29.75
CA ILE A 427 -14.74 38.09 30.68
C ILE A 427 -13.34 38.16 30.08
N GLY A 428 -12.56 39.14 30.55
CA GLY A 428 -11.15 39.29 30.18
C GLY A 428 -10.37 37.98 30.30
N PRO A 429 -9.37 37.74 29.44
CA PRO A 429 -8.89 36.38 29.17
C PRO A 429 -8.17 35.78 30.37
N LYS A 430 -8.84 34.84 31.03
CA LYS A 430 -8.26 33.92 32.00
C LYS A 430 -7.39 32.93 31.23
N LYS A 431 -6.07 33.01 31.39
CA LYS A 431 -5.10 32.09 30.79
C LYS A 431 -5.32 30.66 31.29
N GLU A 432 -6.04 29.86 30.51
CA GLU A 432 -5.96 28.40 30.60
C GLU A 432 -4.66 27.91 29.94
N LYS A 433 -3.90 27.15 30.73
CA LYS A 433 -2.62 26.54 30.32
C LYS A 433 -2.88 25.40 29.34
N LYS A 434 -2.76 25.67 28.04
CA LYS A 434 -2.40 24.62 27.07
C LYS A 434 -1.00 24.05 27.40
N PRO A 435 -0.74 22.75 27.20
CA PRO A 435 0.61 22.20 27.27
C PRO A 435 1.45 22.90 26.19
N LYS A 436 2.41 23.72 26.60
CA LYS A 436 3.38 24.31 25.69
C LYS A 436 4.27 23.19 25.16
N GLU A 437 4.24 22.92 23.87
CA GLU A 437 5.47 22.56 23.17
C GLU A 437 6.53 23.59 23.57
N LYS A 438 7.55 23.14 24.31
CA LYS A 438 8.63 24.00 24.74
C LYS A 438 9.37 24.48 23.49
N LYS A 439 9.18 25.77 23.13
CA LYS A 439 10.19 26.49 22.35
C LYS A 439 11.55 26.17 22.97
N PRO A 440 12.54 25.69 22.20
CA PRO A 440 13.82 25.27 22.77
C PRO A 440 14.40 26.46 23.55
N SER A 441 14.82 26.20 24.78
CA SER A 441 15.52 27.21 25.59
C SER A 441 16.74 27.69 24.80
N LYS A 442 17.15 28.96 24.94
CA LYS A 442 18.43 29.45 24.40
C LYS A 442 19.61 28.55 24.82
N ALA A 443 19.50 27.86 25.95
CA ALA A 443 20.46 26.86 26.42
C ALA A 443 20.43 25.54 25.62
N ASP A 444 19.26 25.11 25.12
CA ASP A 444 19.13 23.92 24.27
C ASP A 444 19.62 24.18 22.85
N GLU A 445 19.39 25.38 22.31
CA GLU A 445 19.98 25.82 21.04
C GLU A 445 21.51 25.98 21.13
N ALA A 446 22.02 26.55 22.24
CA ALA A 446 23.45 26.65 22.49
C ALA A 446 24.11 25.27 22.65
N LYS A 447 23.44 24.33 23.35
CA LYS A 447 23.89 22.93 23.45
C LYS A 447 23.88 22.25 22.09
N LYS A 448 22.82 22.41 21.28
CA LYS A 448 22.74 21.84 19.92
C LYS A 448 23.86 22.39 19.02
N LYS A 449 24.14 23.69 19.07
CA LYS A 449 25.26 24.30 18.33
C LYS A 449 26.63 23.79 18.80
N SER A 450 26.83 23.61 20.11
CA SER A 450 28.06 23.01 20.64
C SER A 450 28.22 21.54 20.25
N GLU A 451 27.14 20.76 20.31
CA GLU A 451 27.11 19.35 19.88
C GLU A 451 27.38 19.24 18.37
N GLN A 452 26.81 20.13 17.56
CA GLN A 452 27.06 20.21 16.12
C GLN A 452 28.50 20.59 15.79
N GLY A 453 29.12 21.49 16.55
CA GLY A 453 30.53 21.81 16.43
C GLY A 453 31.44 20.61 16.73
N LYS A 454 31.13 19.84 17.77
CA LYS A 454 31.85 18.60 18.12
C LYS A 454 31.67 17.52 17.04
N ALA A 455 30.44 17.30 16.58
CA ALA A 455 30.14 16.36 15.51
C ALA A 455 30.83 16.73 14.20
N SER A 456 30.82 18.02 13.83
CA SER A 456 31.51 18.53 12.64
C SER A 456 33.02 18.30 12.71
N LYS A 457 33.65 18.56 13.86
CA LYS A 457 35.09 18.34 14.04
C LYS A 457 35.45 16.85 13.98
N ALA A 458 34.68 16.00 14.66
CA ALA A 458 34.87 14.55 14.63
C ALA A 458 34.72 14.00 13.21
N ALA A 459 33.63 14.35 12.51
CA ALA A 459 33.38 13.90 11.15
C ALA A 459 34.49 14.34 10.18
N LYS A 460 34.99 15.58 10.28
CA LYS A 460 36.11 16.05 9.45
C LYS A 460 37.42 15.31 9.72
N MET A 461 37.73 15.05 10.99
CA MET A 461 38.95 14.34 11.38
C MET A 461 38.89 12.89 10.92
N ASP A 462 37.79 12.20 11.21
CA ASP A 462 37.57 10.81 10.82
C ASP A 462 37.60 10.66 9.29
N LEU A 463 36.95 11.56 8.55
CA LEU A 463 36.97 11.57 7.08
C LEU A 463 38.40 11.72 6.53
N PHE A 464 39.19 12.62 7.12
CA PHE A 464 40.59 12.80 6.71
C PHE A 464 41.44 11.57 7.05
N LEU A 465 41.22 10.94 8.20
CA LEU A 465 41.89 9.70 8.57
C LEU A 465 41.55 8.58 7.60
N THR A 466 40.27 8.40 7.26
CA THR A 466 39.84 7.42 6.25
C THR A 466 40.52 7.67 4.91
N PHE A 467 40.47 8.92 4.41
CA PHE A 467 41.12 9.29 3.15
C PHE A 467 42.64 9.05 3.16
N LYS A 468 43.32 9.49 4.21
CA LYS A 468 44.78 9.36 4.34
C LYS A 468 45.19 7.90 4.45
N ASN A 469 44.52 7.12 5.29
CA ASN A 469 44.81 5.71 5.49
C ASN A 469 44.48 4.90 4.23
N PHE A 470 43.42 5.28 3.50
CA PHE A 470 43.07 4.66 2.22
C PHE A 470 44.21 4.84 1.22
N LYS A 471 44.67 6.09 1.02
CA LYS A 471 45.79 6.38 0.12
C LYS A 471 47.06 5.64 0.54
N LYS A 472 47.36 5.60 1.84
CA LYS A 472 48.55 4.90 2.36
C LYS A 472 48.48 3.39 2.16
N ALA A 473 47.33 2.77 2.43
CA ALA A 473 47.15 1.32 2.28
C ALA A 473 47.30 0.87 0.82
N HIS A 474 46.88 1.69 -0.13
CA HIS A 474 46.94 1.39 -1.56
C HIS A 474 48.15 2.01 -2.28
N GLY A 475 49.19 2.43 -1.55
CA GLY A 475 50.45 2.92 -2.13
C GLY A 475 50.33 4.20 -2.96
N MET A 476 49.28 4.99 -2.78
CA MET A 476 49.05 6.22 -3.55
C MET A 476 49.95 7.36 -3.07
N VAL A 477 50.35 8.23 -4.01
CA VAL A 477 51.18 9.41 -3.71
C VAL A 477 50.49 10.28 -2.67
N MET A 478 51.16 10.50 -1.54
CA MET A 478 50.71 11.40 -0.47
C MET A 478 51.41 12.75 -0.67
N TRP A 479 50.62 13.81 -0.84
CA TRP A 479 51.07 15.21 -0.77
C TRP A 479 50.64 15.80 0.57
#